data_AF-A0A6P1CZB0-F1
#
_entry.id   AF-A0A6P1CZB0-F1
#
_cell.length_a   1.000
_cell.length_b   1.000
_cell.length_c   1.000
_cell.angle_alpha   90.00
_cell.angle_beta   90.00
_cell.angle_gamma   90.00
#
_symmetry.space_group_name_H-M   'P 1'
#
loop_
_entity.id
_entity.type
_entity.pdbx_description
1 polymer ?
#
loop_
_entity_poly.entity_id
_entity_poly.type
_entity_poly.pdbx_seq_one_letter_code
_entity_poly.pdbx_strand_id
1 'polypeptide(L)'
;MWQARTGNVADIARSLVVLHATDPATVFLSVAARGDGIAPGDIEQALYEDRSLLRMLAMRRTMFVAPVELVPVLQASCADALADKQRRTYGKYLEQAGIGDG
;
A
#
# COMPACT_ATOMS: atom_id res chain seq x y z
N MET A 1 -30.32 -3.33 6.35
CA MET A 1 -29.51 -3.24 7.58
C MET A 1 -28.05 -3.38 7.17
N TRP A 2 -27.35 -2.28 6.92
CA TRP A 2 -25.95 -2.32 6.47
C TRP A 2 -25.06 -2.71 7.67
N GLN A 3 -24.51 -3.92 7.64
CA GLN A 3 -23.71 -4.54 8.71
C GLN A 3 -22.42 -3.75 8.96
N ALA A 4 -22.21 -3.35 10.21
CA ALA A 4 -21.49 -4.06 11.28
C ALA A 4 -19.98 -3.84 11.16
N ARG A 5 -19.51 -2.91 11.99
CA ARG A 5 -18.09 -2.71 12.29
C ARG A 5 -17.48 -4.06 12.66
N THR A 6 -16.24 -4.31 12.24
CA THR A 6 -15.50 -5.57 12.47
C THR A 6 -14.28 -5.32 13.37
N GLY A 7 -13.88 -6.32 14.15
CA GLY A 7 -12.61 -6.33 14.89
C GLY A 7 -11.41 -6.77 14.04
N ASN A 8 -11.61 -7.10 12.76
CA ASN A 8 -10.55 -7.57 11.87
C ASN A 8 -10.04 -6.45 10.96
N VAL A 9 -8.75 -6.09 11.13
CA VAL A 9 -8.09 -5.02 10.36
C VAL A 9 -8.04 -5.34 8.86
N ALA A 10 -7.76 -6.60 8.48
CA ALA A 10 -7.65 -7.01 7.09
C ALA A 10 -9.01 -6.94 6.37
N ASP A 11 -10.11 -7.26 7.06
CA ASP A 11 -11.46 -7.14 6.49
C ASP A 11 -11.84 -5.68 6.21
N ILE A 12 -11.40 -4.75 7.05
CA ILE A 12 -11.60 -3.31 6.81
C ILE A 12 -10.83 -2.86 5.57
N ALA A 13 -9.55 -3.25 5.46
CA ALA A 13 -8.74 -2.93 4.28
C ALA A 13 -9.33 -3.53 3.00
N ARG A 14 -9.78 -4.79 3.06
CA ARG A 14 -10.42 -5.50 1.94
C ARG A 14 -11.72 -4.84 1.51
N SER A 15 -12.54 -4.37 2.46
CA SER A 15 -13.78 -3.65 2.19
C SER A 15 -13.58 -2.32 1.46
N LEU A 16 -12.37 -1.74 1.54
CA LEU A 16 -11.99 -0.52 0.85
C LEU A 16 -11.02 -0.76 -0.33
N VAL A 17 -10.74 -2.02 -0.65
CA VAL A 17 -9.64 -2.46 -1.53
C VAL A 17 -8.25 -2.18 -0.95
N VAL A 18 -7.99 -0.95 -0.50
CA VAL A 18 -6.75 -0.51 0.16
C VAL A 18 -7.00 0.65 1.12
N LEU A 19 -6.05 0.90 2.03
CA LEU A 19 -6.02 2.09 2.90
C LEU A 19 -4.93 3.06 2.43
N HIS A 20 -5.25 4.36 2.33
CA HIS A 20 -4.24 5.37 2.03
C HIS A 20 -3.28 5.55 3.21
N ALA A 21 -1.98 5.56 2.92
CA ALA A 21 -0.92 5.42 3.92
C ALA A 21 0.28 6.34 3.69
N THR A 22 0.11 7.42 2.91
CA THR A 22 1.15 8.45 2.74
C THR A 22 1.51 9.10 4.07
N ASP A 23 0.50 9.40 4.88
CA ASP A 23 0.71 9.74 6.29
C ASP A 23 0.53 8.44 7.09
N PRO A 24 1.53 8.00 7.88
CA PRO A 24 1.42 6.78 8.67
C PRO A 24 0.21 6.76 9.62
N ALA A 25 -0.19 7.91 10.17
CA ALA A 25 -1.31 8.03 11.09
C ALA A 25 -2.66 7.76 10.40
N THR A 26 -2.79 8.01 9.09
CA THR A 26 -4.07 7.85 8.40
C THR A 26 -4.51 6.40 8.30
N VAL A 27 -3.60 5.44 8.39
CA VAL A 27 -3.93 4.00 8.47
C VAL A 27 -4.69 3.71 9.76
N PHE A 28 -4.12 4.11 10.91
CA PHE A 28 -4.72 3.91 12.22
C PHE A 28 -6.07 4.60 12.34
N LEU A 29 -6.17 5.87 11.91
CA LEU A 29 -7.42 6.62 11.94
C LEU A 29 -8.48 6.02 10.99
N SER A 30 -8.07 5.54 9.81
CA SER A 30 -9.01 4.92 8.86
C SER A 30 -9.58 3.60 9.37
N VAL A 31 -8.76 2.80 10.06
CA VAL A 31 -9.18 1.56 10.70
C VAL A 31 -10.08 1.87 11.90
N ALA A 32 -9.69 2.78 12.79
CA ALA A 32 -10.47 3.16 13.97
C ALA A 32 -11.87 3.70 13.62
N ALA A 33 -12.00 4.44 12.51
CA ALA A 33 -13.29 4.94 12.06
C ALA A 33 -14.28 3.85 11.60
N ARG A 34 -13.79 2.65 11.27
CA ARG A 34 -14.58 1.57 10.62
C ARG A 34 -14.64 0.27 11.42
N GLY A 35 -13.64 0.03 12.25
CA GLY A 35 -13.53 -1.18 13.07
C GLY A 35 -14.09 -0.99 14.47
N ASP A 36 -14.24 -2.10 15.18
CA ASP A 36 -14.72 -2.17 16.56
C ASP A 36 -13.72 -2.93 17.44
N GLY A 37 -13.34 -2.35 18.58
CA GLY A 37 -12.39 -2.98 19.51
C GLY A 37 -10.95 -3.13 18.99
N ILE A 38 -10.57 -2.43 17.92
CA ILE A 38 -9.22 -2.48 17.34
C ILE A 38 -8.29 -1.48 18.02
N ALA A 39 -7.16 -1.97 18.51
CA ALA A 39 -6.05 -1.17 19.03
C ALA A 39 -4.96 -0.96 17.96
N PRO A 40 -4.08 0.05 18.11
CA PRO A 40 -2.95 0.25 17.20
C PRO A 40 -2.06 -1.00 17.03
N GLY A 41 -1.88 -1.78 18.10
CA GLY A 41 -1.09 -3.02 18.07
C GLY A 41 -1.65 -4.08 17.12
N ASP A 42 -2.97 -4.15 16.93
CA ASP A 42 -3.57 -5.11 15.99
C ASP A 42 -3.24 -4.77 14.53
N ILE A 43 -3.08 -3.47 14.25
CA ILE A 43 -2.69 -2.98 12.92
C ILE A 43 -1.20 -3.26 12.68
N GLU A 44 -0.37 -3.09 13.70
CA GLU A 44 1.06 -3.44 13.64
C GLU A 44 1.27 -4.95 13.47
N GLN A 45 0.51 -5.77 14.20
CA GLN A 45 0.49 -7.23 14.04
C GLN A 45 0.17 -7.62 12.59
N ALA A 46 -0.90 -7.06 12.01
CA ALA A 46 -1.30 -7.33 10.63
C ALA A 46 -0.23 -6.91 9.59
N LEU A 47 0.48 -5.82 9.85
CA LEU A 47 1.50 -5.26 8.94
C LEU A 47 2.86 -5.96 9.03
N TYR A 48 3.31 -6.27 10.23
CA TYR A 48 4.71 -6.61 10.48
C TYR A 48 4.91 -8.07 10.86
N GLU A 49 3.99 -8.62 11.65
CA GLU A 49 4.08 -10.00 12.13
C GLU A 49 3.38 -10.96 11.15
N ASP A 50 2.06 -10.81 11.01
CA ASP A 50 1.23 -11.67 10.18
C ASP A 50 1.47 -11.44 8.69
N ARG A 51 1.88 -10.22 8.33
CA ARG A 51 2.05 -9.75 6.93
C ARG A 51 0.81 -10.00 6.07
N SER A 52 -0.36 -9.97 6.69
CA SER A 52 -1.65 -10.03 5.99
C SER A 52 -1.94 -8.72 5.25
N LEU A 53 -1.29 -7.63 5.67
CA LEU A 53 -1.29 -6.33 5.02
C LEU A 53 0.13 -5.91 4.63
N LEU A 54 0.28 -5.27 3.48
CA LEU A 54 1.57 -4.81 2.96
C LEU A 54 1.50 -3.34 2.52
N ARG A 55 2.59 -2.60 2.77
CA ARG A 55 2.76 -1.23 2.27
C ARG A 55 3.37 -1.23 0.87
N MET A 56 2.73 -0.56 -0.08
CA MET A 56 3.27 -0.36 -1.43
C MET A 56 2.84 0.97 -2.05
N LEU A 57 3.64 1.46 -3.00
CA LEU A 57 3.22 2.54 -3.88
C LEU A 57 2.23 1.99 -4.90
N ALA A 58 1.11 2.69 -5.11
CA ALA A 58 0.10 2.29 -6.09
C ALA A 58 -0.47 3.54 -6.81
N MET A 59 -1.79 3.72 -6.78
CA MET A 59 -2.49 4.81 -7.47
C MET A 59 -1.85 6.17 -7.21
N ARG A 60 -1.70 6.99 -8.26
CA ARG A 60 -1.09 8.33 -8.19
C ARG A 60 0.31 8.35 -7.55
N ARG A 61 1.00 7.20 -7.47
CA ARG A 61 2.31 7.03 -6.85
C ARG A 61 2.33 7.45 -5.37
N THR A 62 1.24 7.22 -4.66
CA THR A 62 1.15 7.41 -3.20
C THR A 62 1.23 6.08 -2.47
N MET A 63 1.50 6.12 -1.18
CA MET A 63 1.64 4.92 -0.33
C MET A 63 0.27 4.40 0.09
N PHE A 64 0.08 3.09 0.03
CA PHE A 64 -1.13 2.40 0.47
C PHE A 64 -0.77 1.18 1.30
N VAL A 65 -1.65 0.82 2.24
CA VAL A 65 -1.68 -0.50 2.89
C VAL A 65 -2.72 -1.35 2.17
N ALA A 66 -2.30 -2.50 1.65
CA ALA A 66 -3.14 -3.41 0.87
C ALA A 66 -3.19 -4.80 1.49
N PRO A 67 -4.33 -5.52 1.43
CA PRO A 67 -4.36 -6.97 1.61
C PRO A 67 -3.37 -7.65 0.68
N VAL A 68 -2.60 -8.60 1.20
CA VAL A 68 -1.49 -9.20 0.45
C VAL A 68 -1.96 -9.88 -0.85
N GLU A 69 -3.17 -10.43 -0.86
CA GLU A 69 -3.78 -11.06 -2.03
C GLU A 69 -4.08 -10.07 -3.17
N LEU A 70 -4.16 -8.77 -2.89
CA LEU A 70 -4.38 -7.72 -3.89
C LEU A 70 -3.08 -7.12 -4.42
N VAL A 71 -1.93 -7.41 -3.79
CA VAL A 71 -0.62 -6.89 -4.22
C VAL A 71 -0.31 -7.19 -5.69
N PRO A 72 -0.53 -8.42 -6.23
CA PRO A 72 -0.29 -8.69 -7.65
C PRO A 72 -1.15 -7.84 -8.59
N VAL A 73 -2.41 -7.56 -8.21
CA VAL A 73 -3.33 -6.72 -9.00
C VAL A 73 -2.86 -5.27 -9.00
N LEU A 74 -2.46 -4.75 -7.83
CA LEU A 74 -1.93 -3.38 -7.70
C LEU A 74 -0.59 -3.22 -8.45
N GLN A 75 0.28 -4.23 -8.38
CA GLN A 75 1.55 -4.25 -9.10
C GLN A 75 1.31 -4.14 -10.61
N ALA A 76 0.50 -5.03 -11.18
CA ALA A 76 0.21 -5.04 -12.61
C ALA A 76 -0.50 -3.76 -13.09
N SER A 77 -1.47 -3.26 -12.31
CA SER A 77 -2.28 -2.10 -12.70
C SER A 77 -1.59 -0.75 -12.49
N CYS A 78 -0.72 -0.63 -11.48
CA CYS A 78 -0.16 0.66 -11.06
C CYS A 78 1.36 0.75 -11.20
N ALA A 79 2.09 -0.33 -10.91
CA ALA A 79 3.53 -0.29 -10.71
C ALA A 79 4.33 -0.64 -11.97
N ASP A 80 3.90 -1.62 -12.77
CA ASP A 80 4.70 -2.13 -13.91
C ASP A 80 4.92 -1.06 -14.98
N ALA A 81 3.85 -0.41 -15.47
CA ALA A 81 3.95 0.66 -16.45
C ALA A 81 4.76 1.88 -15.91
N LEU A 82 4.69 2.11 -14.59
CA LEU A 82 5.46 3.14 -13.92
C LEU A 82 6.95 2.78 -13.89
N ALA A 83 7.29 1.54 -13.53
CA ALA A 83 8.65 1.04 -13.46
C ALA A 83 9.34 1.14 -14.83
N ASP A 84 8.63 0.79 -15.91
CA ASP A 84 9.15 0.93 -17.28
C ASP A 84 9.43 2.38 -17.66
N LYS A 85 8.53 3.29 -17.31
CA LYS A 85 8.75 4.73 -17.53
C LYS A 85 9.94 5.24 -16.73
N GLN A 86 10.02 4.89 -15.45
CA GLN A 86 11.09 5.31 -14.56
C GLN A 86 12.44 4.76 -15.02
N ARG A 87 12.51 3.49 -15.44
CA ARG A 87 13.75 2.88 -15.95
C ARG A 87 14.30 3.67 -17.14
N ARG A 88 13.45 4.04 -18.11
CA ARG A 88 13.85 4.89 -19.24
C ARG A 88 14.32 6.27 -18.80
N THR A 89 13.61 6.91 -17.87
CA THR A 89 13.99 8.23 -17.36
C THR A 89 15.31 8.20 -16.62
N TYR A 90 15.51 7.25 -15.71
CA TYR A 90 16.75 7.13 -14.94
C TYR A 90 17.93 6.73 -15.83
N GLY A 91 17.74 5.87 -16.84
CA GLY A 91 18.78 5.60 -17.84
C GLY A 91 19.29 6.87 -18.51
N LYS A 92 18.38 7.75 -18.97
CA LYS A 92 18.76 9.04 -19.55
C LYS A 92 19.52 9.94 -18.57
N TYR A 93 19.15 9.94 -17.29
CA TYR A 93 19.86 10.73 -16.29
C TYR A 93 21.27 10.20 -16.02
N LEU A 94 21.46 8.88 -16.05
CA LEU A 94 22.77 8.26 -15.94
C LEU A 94 23.65 8.61 -17.14
N GLU A 95 23.13 8.47 -18.37
CA GLU A 95 23.82 8.88 -19.60
C GLU A 95 24.23 10.36 -19.55
N GLN A 96 23.31 11.25 -19.15
CA GLN A 96 23.59 12.69 -19.01
C GLN A 96 24.63 12.99 -17.93
N ALA A 97 24.74 12.14 -16.91
CA ALA A 97 25.75 12.24 -15.86
C ALA A 97 27.09 11.62 -16.26
N GLY A 98 27.21 11.04 -17.46
CA GLY A 98 28.41 10.32 -17.91
C GLY A 98 28.64 9.00 -17.17
N ILE A 99 27.59 8.39 -16.63
CA ILE A 99 27.63 7.12 -15.91
C ILE A 99 27.09 6.03 -16.84
N GLY A 100 27.94 5.09 -17.26
CA GLY A 100 27.53 3.95 -18.12
C GLY A 100 28.45 3.62 -19.30
N ASP A 101 29.55 4.35 -19.48
CA ASP A 101 30.53 4.11 -20.57
C ASP A 101 31.56 2.99 -20.24
N GLY A 102 31.19 2.03 -19.38
CA GLY A 102 32.07 0.93 -18.93
C GLY A 102 31.31 -0.37 -18.68
#